data_AF-A0A962SBF0-F1
#
_entry.id   AF-A0A962SBF0-F1
#
_cell.length_a   1.000
_cell.length_b   1.000
_cell.length_c   1.000
_cell.angle_alpha   90.00
_cell.angle_beta   90.00
_cell.angle_gamma   90.00
#
_symmetry.space_group_name_H-M   'P 1'
#
loop_
_entity.id
_entity.type
_entity.pdbx_description
1 polymer ?
#
loop_
_entity_poly.entity_id
_entity_poly.type
_entity_poly.pdbx_seq_one_letter_code
_entity_poly.pdbx_strand_id
1 'polypeptide(L)'
;TLGTFQHLAESLLSLSDNGWTLLVLVMLLVLIAGMLLDAISIYLILMPILLPLMQHFEWNAVWFGILLAMNIAIGQFTPPVAVNLMVTTRIANIRLEHTVGWTLIFILAMLGSLLLVMLLPEIALWLPRTLGYVV
;
A
#
# COMPACT_ATOMS: atom_id res chain seq x y z
N THR A 1 1.16 15.01 -21.50
CA THR A 1 0.89 14.76 -20.07
C THR A 1 0.75 13.28 -19.75
N LEU A 2 0.32 12.42 -20.68
CA LEU A 2 0.32 10.95 -20.49
C LEU A 2 1.75 10.33 -20.56
N GLY A 3 2.61 10.86 -21.45
CA GLY A 3 3.96 10.33 -21.67
C GLY A 3 4.92 10.45 -20.48
N THR A 4 4.70 11.39 -19.54
CA THR A 4 5.54 11.49 -18.33
C THR A 4 5.28 10.34 -17.37
N PHE A 5 4.04 9.87 -17.26
CA PHE A 5 3.71 8.69 -16.45
C PHE A 5 4.28 7.41 -17.10
N GLN A 6 4.24 7.34 -18.43
CA GLN A 6 4.85 6.25 -19.19
C GLN A 6 6.37 6.20 -18.97
N HIS A 7 7.06 7.34 -19.03
CA HIS A 7 8.49 7.41 -18.75
C HIS A 7 8.85 7.07 -17.29
N LEU A 8 7.99 7.42 -16.32
CA LEU A 8 8.19 6.99 -14.93
C LEU A 8 8.01 5.48 -14.79
N ALA A 9 7.03 4.89 -15.46
CA ALA A 9 6.84 3.45 -15.48
C ALA A 9 8.02 2.74 -16.17
N GLU A 10 8.49 3.24 -17.32
CA GLU A 10 9.68 2.74 -18.03
C GLU A 10 10.94 2.87 -17.17
N SER A 11 11.09 3.99 -16.44
CA SER A 11 12.19 4.18 -15.50
C SER A 11 12.15 3.16 -14.36
N LEU A 12 10.95 2.89 -13.81
CA LEU A 12 10.73 1.87 -12.79
C LEU A 12 11.02 0.46 -13.32
N LEU A 13 10.58 0.15 -14.55
CA LEU A 13 10.86 -1.14 -15.19
C LEU A 13 12.36 -1.32 -15.47
N SER A 14 13.07 -0.26 -15.85
CA SER A 14 14.53 -0.31 -16.05
C SER A 14 15.35 -0.54 -14.78
N LEU A 15 14.76 -0.32 -13.60
CA LEU A 15 15.42 -0.56 -12.31
C LEU A 15 15.50 -2.05 -11.97
N SER A 16 14.55 -2.88 -12.43
CA SER A 16 14.59 -4.32 -12.17
C SER A 16 13.67 -5.13 -13.10
N ASP A 17 14.24 -6.16 -13.73
CA ASP A 17 13.48 -7.17 -14.49
C ASP A 17 12.72 -8.16 -13.59
N ASN A 18 12.99 -8.15 -12.27
CA ASN A 18 12.37 -9.06 -11.33
C ASN A 18 11.13 -8.43 -10.68
N GLY A 19 9.94 -8.94 -11.04
CA GLY A 19 8.66 -8.45 -10.53
C GLY A 19 8.57 -8.37 -9.01
N TRP A 20 9.19 -9.31 -8.28
CA TRP A 20 9.22 -9.26 -6.81
C TRP A 20 9.99 -8.06 -6.26
N THR A 21 11.11 -7.71 -6.90
CA THR A 21 11.94 -6.57 -6.47
C THR A 21 11.19 -5.26 -6.71
N LEU A 22 10.54 -5.14 -7.88
CA LEU A 22 9.76 -3.96 -8.21
C LEU A 22 8.52 -3.83 -7.32
N LEU A 23 7.84 -4.93 -7.00
CA LEU A 23 6.70 -4.93 -6.09
C LEU A 23 7.10 -4.40 -4.71
N VAL A 24 8.21 -4.87 -4.15
CA VAL A 24 8.71 -4.35 -2.87
C VAL A 24 9.06 -2.86 -2.96
N LEU A 25 9.68 -2.42 -4.06
CA LEU A 25 9.99 -1.00 -4.28
C LEU A 25 8.72 -0.13 -4.32
N VAL A 26 7.70 -0.58 -5.05
CA VAL A 26 6.39 0.07 -5.11
C VAL A 26 5.75 0.12 -3.73
N MET A 27 5.78 -0.98 -2.97
CA MET A 27 5.23 -0.99 -1.62
C MET A 27 5.99 -0.03 -0.70
N LEU A 28 7.31 0.06 -0.78
CA LEU A 28 8.06 1.07 -0.02
C LEU A 28 7.67 2.50 -0.41
N LEU A 29 7.55 2.78 -1.71
CA LEU A 29 7.15 4.09 -2.21
C LEU A 29 5.75 4.47 -1.72
N VAL A 30 4.79 3.54 -1.82
CA VAL A 30 3.42 3.72 -1.34
C VAL A 30 3.38 3.91 0.17
N LEU A 31 4.19 3.19 0.92
CA LEU A 31 4.24 3.33 2.38
C LEU A 31 4.71 4.75 2.76
N ILE A 32 5.73 5.26 2.06
CA ILE A 32 6.21 6.64 2.24
C ILE A 32 5.16 7.67 1.82
N ALA A 33 4.47 7.45 0.70
CA ALA A 33 3.37 8.31 0.28
C ALA A 33 2.21 8.28 1.29
N GLY A 34 1.87 7.11 1.83
CA GLY A 34 0.84 6.86 2.85
C GLY A 34 1.07 7.59 4.16
N MET A 35 2.33 7.85 4.48
CA MET A 35 2.71 8.64 5.65
C MET A 35 2.41 10.14 5.51
N LEU A 36 2.27 10.66 4.28
CA LEU A 36 2.16 12.10 3.99
C LEU A 36 0.80 12.49 3.39
N LEU A 37 0.23 11.62 2.57
CA LEU A 37 -0.98 11.86 1.77
C LEU A 37 -2.16 11.00 2.28
N ASP A 38 -3.38 11.44 2.00
CA ASP A 38 -4.56 10.64 2.28
C ASP A 38 -4.74 9.51 1.25
N ALA A 39 -5.47 8.47 1.63
CA ALA A 39 -5.64 7.28 0.81
C ALA A 39 -6.19 7.60 -0.58
N ILE A 40 -7.20 8.46 -0.68
CA ILE A 40 -7.87 8.77 -1.95
C ILE A 40 -6.89 9.49 -2.89
N SER A 41 -6.15 10.48 -2.39
CA SER A 41 -5.14 11.17 -3.19
C SER A 41 -4.06 10.22 -3.71
N ILE A 42 -3.60 9.28 -2.88
CA ILE A 42 -2.59 8.29 -3.31
C ILE A 42 -3.15 7.44 -4.45
N TYR A 43 -4.36 6.91 -4.32
CA TYR A 43 -4.99 6.14 -5.39
C TYR A 43 -5.08 6.92 -6.69
N LEU A 44 -5.56 8.17 -6.64
CA LEU A 44 -5.72 9.00 -7.83
C LEU A 44 -4.39 9.30 -8.54
N ILE A 45 -3.30 9.46 -7.78
CA ILE A 45 -1.98 9.80 -8.34
C ILE A 45 -1.23 8.54 -8.80
N LEU A 46 -1.21 7.48 -7.99
CA LEU A 46 -0.38 6.30 -8.25
C LEU A 46 -1.06 5.29 -9.19
N MET A 47 -2.38 5.12 -9.17
CA MET A 47 -3.05 4.15 -10.05
C MET A 47 -2.64 4.24 -11.53
N PRO A 48 -2.59 5.42 -12.18
CA PRO A 48 -2.17 5.51 -13.59
C PRO A 48 -0.71 5.08 -13.82
N ILE A 49 0.14 5.16 -12.79
CA ILE A 49 1.56 4.74 -12.83
C ILE A 49 1.68 3.24 -12.56
N LEU A 50 0.85 2.70 -11.67
CA LEU A 50 0.88 1.29 -11.27
C LEU A 50 0.18 0.36 -12.27
N LEU A 51 -0.83 0.86 -12.98
CA LEU A 51 -1.56 0.09 -13.99
C LEU A 51 -0.66 -0.53 -15.09
N PRO A 52 0.27 0.21 -15.73
CA PRO A 52 1.16 -0.39 -16.72
C PRO A 52 2.12 -1.43 -16.12
N LEU A 53 2.50 -1.28 -14.84
CA LEU A 53 3.32 -2.27 -14.13
C LEU A 53 2.55 -3.56 -13.91
N MET A 54 1.30 -3.46 -13.44
CA MET A 54 0.42 -4.61 -13.25
C MET A 54 0.18 -5.36 -14.56
N GLN A 55 0.00 -4.64 -15.67
CA GLN A 55 -0.14 -5.24 -16.99
C GLN A 55 1.15 -5.91 -17.46
N HIS A 56 2.31 -5.30 -17.22
CA HIS A 56 3.60 -5.84 -17.65
C HIS A 56 3.97 -7.14 -16.93
N PHE A 57 3.73 -7.22 -15.62
CA PHE A 57 4.01 -8.42 -14.81
C PHE A 57 2.81 -9.37 -14.67
N GLU A 58 1.72 -9.12 -15.40
CA GLU A 58 0.48 -9.90 -15.35
C GLU A 58 -0.05 -10.12 -13.92
N TRP A 59 0.07 -9.10 -13.07
CA TRP A 59 -0.39 -9.18 -11.70
C TRP A 59 -1.92 -9.15 -11.60
N ASN A 60 -2.44 -9.97 -10.71
CA ASN A 60 -3.85 -9.96 -10.36
C ASN A 60 -4.25 -8.59 -9.77
N ALA A 61 -5.21 -7.92 -10.39
CA ALA A 61 -5.60 -6.57 -10.02
C ALA A 61 -6.26 -6.47 -8.64
N VAL A 62 -7.01 -7.51 -8.25
CA VAL A 62 -7.65 -7.57 -6.93
C VAL A 62 -6.59 -7.74 -5.85
N TRP A 63 -5.66 -8.68 -6.03
CA TRP A 63 -4.56 -8.89 -5.10
C TRP A 63 -3.69 -7.65 -4.94
N PHE A 64 -3.30 -7.03 -6.05
CA PHE A 64 -2.47 -5.82 -6.02
C PHE A 64 -3.21 -4.65 -5.37
N GLY A 65 -4.50 -4.48 -5.65
CA GLY A 65 -5.34 -3.48 -4.98
C GLY A 65 -5.44 -3.69 -3.47
N ILE A 66 -5.56 -4.96 -3.01
CA ILE A 66 -5.56 -5.30 -1.59
C ILE A 66 -4.21 -4.97 -0.94
N LEU A 67 -3.10 -5.33 -1.58
CA LEU A 67 -1.77 -4.98 -1.09
C LEU A 67 -1.60 -3.47 -0.97
N LEU A 68 -2.02 -2.73 -2.00
CA LEU A 68 -1.96 -1.27 -2.02
C LEU A 68 -2.81 -0.67 -0.89
N ALA A 69 -4.03 -1.16 -0.68
CA ALA A 69 -4.92 -0.72 0.40
C ALA A 69 -4.33 -0.97 1.79
N MET A 70 -3.84 -2.18 2.02
CA MET A 70 -3.21 -2.55 3.29
C MET A 70 -1.99 -1.67 3.56
N ASN A 71 -1.15 -1.46 2.56
CA ASN A 71 0.08 -0.70 2.70
C ASN A 71 -0.17 0.80 2.92
N ILE A 72 -1.17 1.39 2.26
CA ILE A 72 -1.63 2.77 2.53
C ILE A 72 -2.16 2.87 3.96
N ALA A 73 -2.97 1.91 4.41
CA ALA A 73 -3.49 1.91 5.77
C ALA A 73 -2.36 1.91 6.80
N ILE A 74 -1.32 1.09 6.60
CA ILE A 74 -0.12 1.06 7.45
C ILE A 74 0.59 2.42 7.42
N GLY A 75 0.75 3.03 6.24
CA GLY A 75 1.35 4.36 6.09
C GLY A 75 0.65 5.43 6.93
N GLN A 76 -0.68 5.42 6.96
CA GLN A 76 -1.48 6.39 7.72
C GLN A 76 -1.36 6.25 9.25
N PHE A 77 -0.93 5.09 9.75
CA PHE A 77 -0.63 4.87 11.17
C PHE A 77 0.85 5.10 11.52
N THR A 78 1.76 5.02 10.54
CA THR A 78 3.20 5.13 10.78
C THR A 78 3.62 6.59 11.05
N PRO A 79 4.48 6.87 12.05
CA PRO A 79 4.91 8.23 12.40
C PRO A 79 5.82 8.85 11.32
N PRO A 80 5.29 9.77 10.50
CA PRO A 80 5.81 11.16 10.42
C PRO A 80 4.70 12.22 10.50
N VAL A 81 3.55 11.99 9.85
CA VAL A 81 2.32 12.79 10.00
C VAL A 81 1.26 11.97 10.75
N ALA A 82 1.22 10.65 10.59
CA ALA A 82 0.32 9.72 11.29
C ALA A 82 -1.12 10.26 11.45
N VAL A 83 -1.73 10.66 10.33
CA VAL A 83 -3.01 11.40 10.31
C VAL A 83 -4.09 10.68 11.13
N ASN A 84 -4.21 9.35 11.00
CA ASN A 84 -5.21 8.57 11.72
C ASN A 84 -4.92 8.54 13.24
N LEU A 85 -3.64 8.45 13.62
CA LEU A 85 -3.24 8.50 15.03
C LEU A 85 -3.47 9.89 15.62
N MET A 86 -3.14 10.97 14.90
CA MET A 86 -3.37 12.35 15.37
C MET A 86 -4.86 12.64 15.57
N VAL A 87 -5.72 12.25 14.62
CA VAL A 87 -7.17 12.47 14.70
C VAL A 87 -7.77 11.68 15.87
N THR A 88 -7.39 10.42 16.05
CA THR A 88 -7.89 9.59 17.15
C THR A 88 -7.43 10.11 18.52
N THR A 89 -6.17 10.51 18.68
CA THR A 89 -5.69 11.08 19.96
C THR A 89 -6.35 12.41 20.31
N ARG A 90 -6.70 13.23 19.30
CA ARG A 90 -7.46 14.48 19.50
C ARG A 90 -8.89 14.20 19.98
N ILE A 91 -9.55 13.19 19.41
CA ILE A 91 -10.91 12.80 19.83
C ILE A 91 -10.88 12.17 21.23
N ALA A 92 -9.88 11.34 21.51
CA ALA A 92 -9.70 10.66 22.79
C ALA A 92 -9.11 11.56 23.91
N ASN A 93 -8.70 12.79 23.59
CA ASN A 93 -8.09 13.77 24.51
C ASN A 93 -6.86 13.22 25.28
N ILE A 94 -6.05 12.41 24.60
CA ILE A 94 -4.80 11.83 25.11
C ILE A 94 -3.61 12.34 24.30
N ARG A 95 -2.42 12.39 24.89
CA ARG A 95 -1.22 12.78 24.16
C ARG A 95 -0.76 11.67 23.22
N LEU A 96 -0.26 12.07 22.06
CA LEU A 96 0.28 11.16 21.04
C LEU A 96 1.39 10.28 21.63
N GLU A 97 2.28 10.86 22.44
CA GLU A 97 3.44 10.15 23.01
C GLU A 97 3.06 8.88 23.80
N HIS A 98 1.91 8.90 24.49
CA HIS A 98 1.45 7.74 25.26
C HIS A 98 0.91 6.60 24.39
N THR A 99 0.48 6.89 23.15
CA THR A 99 -0.18 5.94 22.26
C THR A 99 0.78 5.38 21.21
N VAL A 100 1.82 6.14 20.83
CA VAL A 100 2.79 5.75 19.79
C VAL A 100 3.46 4.41 20.09
N GLY A 101 3.89 4.17 21.32
CA GLY A 101 4.55 2.92 21.70
C GLY A 101 3.67 1.68 21.49
N TRP A 102 2.40 1.76 21.86
CA TRP A 102 1.42 0.69 21.64
C TRP A 102 1.04 0.54 20.17
N THR A 103 0.96 1.66 19.45
CA THR A 103 0.63 1.69 18.02
C THR A 103 1.68 0.96 17.19
N LEU A 104 2.96 1.03 17.57
CA LEU A 104 4.04 0.31 16.88
C LEU A 104 3.82 -1.21 16.86
N ILE A 105 3.27 -1.79 17.93
CA ILE A 105 2.98 -3.24 17.98
C ILE A 105 1.91 -3.58 16.93
N PHE A 106 0.87 -2.75 16.81
CA PHE A 106 -0.17 -2.94 15.81
C PHE A 106 0.37 -2.73 14.38
N ILE A 107 1.23 -1.74 14.17
CA ILE A 107 1.90 -1.52 12.87
C ILE A 107 2.73 -2.74 12.48
N LEU A 108 3.48 -3.32 13.41
CA LEU A 108 4.26 -4.54 13.15
C LEU A 108 3.36 -5.73 12.80
N ALA A 109 2.23 -5.89 13.49
CA ALA A 109 1.24 -6.92 13.16
C ALA A 109 0.63 -6.72 11.75
N MET A 110 0.34 -5.47 11.38
CA MET A 110 -0.16 -5.13 10.05
C MET A 110 0.89 -5.33 8.95
N LEU A 111 2.17 -5.00 9.22
CA LEU A 111 3.26 -5.33 8.30
C LEU A 111 3.42 -6.83 8.13
N GLY A 112 3.27 -7.60 9.22
CA GLY A 112 3.26 -9.06 9.17
C GLY A 112 2.12 -9.60 8.29
N SER A 113 0.91 -9.06 8.43
CA SER A 113 -0.22 -9.47 7.57
C SER A 113 -0.03 -9.05 6.12
N LEU A 114 0.55 -7.87 5.86
CA LEU A 114 0.91 -7.43 4.50
C LEU A 114 1.90 -8.41 3.85
N LEU A 115 2.97 -8.79 4.56
CA LEU A 115 3.94 -9.76 4.06
C LEU A 115 3.30 -11.13 3.82
N LEU A 116 2.39 -11.56 4.70
CA LEU A 116 1.67 -12.81 4.54
C LEU A 116 0.82 -12.80 3.26
N VAL A 117 0.04 -11.75 3.02
CA VAL A 117 -0.79 -11.60 1.82
C VAL A 117 0.07 -11.44 0.56
N MET A 118 1.24 -10.81 0.69
CA MET A 118 2.20 -10.66 -0.39
C MET A 118 2.79 -12.01 -0.82
N LEU A 119 3.06 -12.92 0.12
CA LEU A 119 3.58 -14.26 -0.19
C LEU A 119 2.48 -15.27 -0.55
N LEU A 120 1.29 -15.12 0.04
CA LEU A 120 0.15 -16.03 -0.09
C LEU A 120 -1.09 -15.25 -0.58
N PRO A 121 -1.21 -15.01 -1.89
CA PRO A 121 -2.34 -14.25 -2.46
C PRO A 121 -3.69 -14.91 -2.18
N GLU A 122 -3.74 -16.24 -2.08
CA GLU A 122 -4.98 -16.98 -1.83
C GLU A 122 -5.69 -16.58 -0.53
N ILE A 123 -4.99 -16.05 0.49
CA ILE A 123 -5.62 -15.54 1.70
C ILE A 123 -6.54 -14.36 1.39
N ALA A 124 -6.12 -13.50 0.46
CA ALA A 124 -6.88 -12.34 0.01
C ALA A 124 -7.90 -12.68 -1.07
N LEU A 125 -7.59 -13.65 -1.94
CA LEU A 125 -8.41 -13.98 -3.11
C LEU A 125 -9.46 -15.06 -2.85
N TRP A 126 -9.34 -15.84 -1.78
CA TRP A 126 -10.28 -16.90 -1.43
C TRP A 126 -11.71 -16.37 -1.22
N LEU A 127 -11.85 -15.26 -0.48
CA LEU A 127 -13.16 -14.69 -0.18
C LEU A 127 -13.83 -14.08 -1.44
N PRO A 128 -13.14 -13.22 -2.23
CA PRO A 128 -13.67 -12.75 -3.52
C PRO A 128 -14.08 -13.88 -4.46
N ARG A 129 -13.27 -14.95 -4.55
CA ARG A 129 -13.54 -16.11 -5.42
C ARG A 129 -14.80 -16.86 -4.96
N THR A 130 -14.96 -17.04 -3.65
CA THR A 130 -16.13 -17.72 -3.06
C THR A 130 -17.41 -16.90 -3.22
N LEU A 131 -17.30 -15.57 -3.25
CA LEU A 131 -18.41 -14.65 -3.50
C LEU A 131 -18.76 -14.48 -5.00
N GLY A 132 -17.99 -15.10 -5.90
CA GLY A 132 -18.23 -15.06 -7.35
C GLY A 132 -17.73 -13.81 -8.05
N TYR A 133 -16.83 -13.04 -7.44
CA TYR A 133 -16.16 -11.92 -8.13
C TYR A 133 -15.10 -12.44 -9.11
N VAL A 134 -14.88 -11.69 -10.19
CA VAL A 134 -13.79 -11.98 -11.15
C VAL A 134 -12.49 -11.64 -10.45
N VAL A 135 -11.78 -12.68 -10.00
CA VAL A 135 -10.47 -12.61 -9.38
C VAL A 135 -9.45 -13.12 -10.37
#